data_AF-A0A2A5AW41-F1
#
_entry.id   AF-A0A2A5AW41-F1
#
_cell.length_a   1.000
_cell.length_b   1.000
_cell.length_c   1.000
_cell.angle_alpha   90.00
_cell.angle_beta   90.00
_cell.angle_gamma   90.00
#
_symmetry.space_group_name_H-M   'P 1'
#
loop_
_entity.id
_entity.type
_entity.pdbx_description
1 polymer ?
#
loop_
_entity_poly.entity_id
_entity_poly.type
_entity_poly.pdbx_seq_one_letter_code
_entity_poly.pdbx_strand_id
1 'polypeptide(L)'
;MGYSESYPNKEPATPFLNLDQLSALRAVFTEEVTSFKDGMTTLQNALRLFQEYMIGAGKEDAQRQIQDYMHVLNQQMKYVEFFSEVGGAALPTHEILSSALTECREMLHANFAYQVKTVELEPGREVAYYEKAVDYLQQCPDSQVCKTKLAQAHVHMAKLANDDTTAAIEHYVAAIGYDKTLAEVYEKLGQLFQQGGEYSKEASIAKQC
;
A
#
# COMPACT_ATOMS: atom_id res chain seq x y z
N MET A 1 -37.50 30.86 -3.89
CA MET A 1 -37.29 29.64 -3.08
C MET A 1 -36.17 28.87 -3.75
N GLY A 2 -34.94 29.03 -3.27
CA GLY A 2 -33.78 28.30 -3.76
C GLY A 2 -33.62 27.02 -2.94
N TYR A 3 -33.66 25.87 -3.58
CA TYR A 3 -33.28 24.62 -2.96
C TYR A 3 -31.75 24.54 -2.98
N SER A 4 -31.14 24.63 -1.80
CA SER A 4 -29.75 24.21 -1.59
C SER A 4 -29.72 22.70 -1.59
N GLU A 5 -29.29 22.08 -2.69
CA GLU A 5 -28.87 20.69 -2.69
C GLU A 5 -27.59 20.59 -1.86
N SER A 6 -27.73 20.17 -0.61
CA SER A 6 -26.59 19.71 0.19
C SER A 6 -26.12 18.39 -0.42
N TYR A 7 -25.03 18.45 -1.18
CA TYR A 7 -24.32 17.25 -1.62
C TYR A 7 -24.02 16.37 -0.39
N PRO A 8 -24.32 15.06 -0.42
CA PRO A 8 -23.97 14.18 0.67
C PRO A 8 -22.45 14.20 0.81
N ASN A 9 -22.02 14.52 2.02
CA ASN A 9 -20.64 14.53 2.47
C ASN A 9 -20.02 13.15 2.13
N LYS A 10 -19.33 13.03 0.99
CA LYS A 10 -18.52 11.84 0.69
C LYS A 10 -17.50 11.79 1.81
N GLU A 11 -17.53 10.73 2.62
CA GLU A 11 -16.43 10.45 3.55
C GLU A 11 -15.11 10.64 2.81
N PRO A 12 -14.15 11.38 3.37
CA PRO A 12 -12.89 11.61 2.70
C PRO A 12 -12.26 10.25 2.41
N ALA A 13 -12.06 9.94 1.13
CA ALA A 13 -11.47 8.69 0.73
C ALA A 13 -10.12 8.55 1.45
N THR A 14 -9.98 7.52 2.28
CA THR A 14 -8.72 7.19 2.94
C THR A 14 -7.68 6.89 1.87
N PRO A 15 -6.59 7.67 1.76
CA PRO A 15 -5.59 7.45 0.75
C PRO A 15 -4.99 6.04 0.85
N PHE A 16 -4.72 5.44 -0.31
CA PHE A 16 -4.16 4.10 -0.43
C PHE A 16 -5.05 2.96 0.11
N LEU A 17 -6.32 3.19 0.45
CA LEU A 17 -7.21 2.13 0.94
C LEU A 17 -7.21 0.89 0.04
N ASN A 18 -7.27 1.08 -1.28
CA ASN A 18 -7.22 -0.03 -2.22
C ASN A 18 -5.89 -0.80 -2.18
N LEU A 19 -4.77 -0.10 -1.98
CA LEU A 19 -3.46 -0.74 -1.84
C LEU A 19 -3.31 -1.44 -0.49
N ASP A 20 -3.85 -0.88 0.59
CA ASP A 20 -3.90 -1.52 1.91
C ASP A 20 -4.66 -2.84 1.81
N GLN A 21 -5.83 -2.81 1.17
CA GLN A 21 -6.69 -3.98 0.93
C GLN A 21 -5.98 -5.04 0.09
N LEU A 22 -5.38 -4.64 -1.04
CA LEU A 22 -4.64 -5.56 -1.90
C LEU A 22 -3.39 -6.12 -1.23
N SER A 23 -2.70 -5.33 -0.41
CA SER A 23 -1.54 -5.77 0.36
C SER A 23 -1.93 -6.85 1.37
N ALA A 24 -2.99 -6.60 2.15
CA ALA A 24 -3.52 -7.56 3.11
C ALA A 24 -3.98 -8.85 2.43
N LEU A 25 -4.70 -8.73 1.29
CA LEU A 25 -5.15 -9.90 0.54
C LEU A 25 -3.97 -10.69 -0.04
N ARG A 26 -2.96 -10.03 -0.63
CA ARG A 26 -1.75 -10.67 -1.14
C ARG A 26 -1.01 -11.43 -0.03
N ALA A 27 -0.93 -10.87 1.18
CA ALA A 27 -0.27 -11.50 2.32
C ALA A 27 -0.90 -12.86 2.67
N VAL A 28 -2.21 -13.04 2.48
CA VAL A 28 -2.90 -14.32 2.70
C VAL A 28 -2.42 -15.42 1.75
N PHE A 29 -2.01 -15.07 0.52
CA PHE A 29 -1.58 -16.02 -0.51
C PHE A 29 -0.06 -16.11 -0.65
N THR A 30 0.71 -15.60 0.31
CA THR A 30 2.19 -15.54 0.18
C THR A 30 2.85 -16.89 0.46
N GLU A 31 2.33 -17.65 1.42
CA GLU A 31 2.89 -18.94 1.82
C GLU A 31 2.52 -20.06 0.84
N GLU A 32 3.44 -21.01 0.68
CA GLU A 32 3.16 -22.23 -0.08
C GLU A 32 2.17 -23.12 0.67
N VAL A 33 1.18 -23.63 -0.05
CA VAL A 33 0.11 -24.46 0.52
C VAL A 33 0.58 -25.91 0.54
N THR A 34 0.93 -26.41 1.72
CA THR A 34 1.50 -27.76 1.87
C THR A 34 0.46 -28.85 2.13
N SER A 35 -0.72 -28.47 2.60
CA SER A 35 -1.82 -29.39 2.89
C SER A 35 -3.18 -28.83 2.43
N PHE A 36 -4.16 -29.73 2.27
CA PHE A 36 -5.53 -29.32 1.95
C PHE A 36 -6.12 -28.39 3.02
N LYS A 37 -5.80 -28.65 4.30
CA LYS A 37 -6.25 -27.81 5.41
C LYS A 37 -5.65 -26.41 5.35
N ASP A 38 -4.37 -26.29 4.99
CA ASP A 38 -3.73 -24.98 4.79
C ASP A 38 -4.42 -24.21 3.66
N GLY A 39 -4.69 -24.88 2.54
CA GLY A 39 -5.36 -24.26 1.39
C GLY A 39 -6.77 -23.76 1.73
N MET A 40 -7.53 -24.55 2.49
CA MET A 40 -8.84 -24.14 2.99
C MET A 40 -8.74 -22.95 3.96
N THR A 41 -7.73 -22.95 4.83
CA THR A 41 -7.46 -21.84 5.76
C THR A 41 -7.12 -20.55 5.00
N THR A 42 -6.32 -20.64 3.94
CA THR A 42 -6.02 -19.51 3.03
C THR A 42 -7.30 -18.92 2.43
N LEU A 43 -8.21 -19.76 1.92
CA LEU A 43 -9.49 -19.31 1.37
C LEU A 43 -10.39 -18.66 2.43
N GLN A 44 -10.47 -19.23 3.63
CA GLN A 44 -11.22 -18.65 4.75
C GLN A 44 -10.67 -17.27 5.15
N ASN A 45 -9.34 -17.13 5.22
CA ASN A 45 -8.71 -15.86 5.53
C ASN A 45 -8.98 -14.80 4.46
N ALA A 46 -8.97 -15.18 3.18
CA ALA A 46 -9.31 -14.27 2.09
C ALA A 46 -10.77 -13.80 2.16
N LEU A 47 -11.73 -14.71 2.40
CA LEU A 47 -13.15 -14.37 2.57
C LEU A 47 -13.38 -13.45 3.78
N ARG A 48 -12.67 -13.70 4.88
CA ARG A 48 -12.72 -12.84 6.07
C ARG A 48 -12.23 -11.42 5.77
N LEU A 49 -11.11 -11.28 5.05
CA LEU A 49 -10.63 -9.96 4.64
C LEU A 49 -11.65 -9.22 3.77
N PHE A 50 -12.27 -9.90 2.80
CA PHE A 50 -13.32 -9.27 2.01
C PHE A 50 -14.49 -8.81 2.88
N GLN A 51 -14.90 -9.61 3.86
CA GLN A 51 -15.95 -9.21 4.80
C GLN A 51 -15.56 -7.97 5.62
N GLU A 52 -14.33 -7.89 6.10
CA GLU A 52 -13.81 -6.74 6.86
C GLU A 52 -13.79 -5.46 6.03
N TYR A 53 -13.45 -5.54 4.74
CA TYR A 53 -13.36 -4.37 3.85
C TYR A 53 -14.67 -3.94 3.19
N MET A 54 -15.72 -4.76 3.30
CA MET A 54 -17.05 -4.44 2.76
C MET A 54 -17.99 -3.77 3.77
N ILE A 55 -17.49 -3.31 4.91
CA ILE A 55 -18.28 -2.54 5.88
C ILE A 55 -18.63 -1.17 5.28
N GLY A 56 -19.92 -0.90 5.07
CA GLY A 56 -20.42 0.38 4.56
C GLY A 56 -21.82 0.30 3.93
N ALA A 57 -22.53 1.42 3.87
CA ALA A 57 -23.87 1.50 3.30
C ALA A 57 -23.87 1.12 1.80
N GLY A 58 -24.84 0.29 1.38
CA GLY A 58 -25.00 -0.13 -0.02
C GLY A 58 -24.16 -1.35 -0.44
N LYS A 59 -23.54 -2.05 0.52
CA LYS A 59 -22.75 -3.27 0.31
C LYS A 59 -23.39 -4.52 0.95
N GLU A 60 -24.63 -4.41 1.41
CA GLU A 60 -25.30 -5.43 2.22
C GLU A 60 -25.46 -6.76 1.47
N ASP A 61 -25.76 -6.70 0.16
CA ASP A 61 -25.89 -7.90 -0.67
C ASP A 61 -24.55 -8.62 -0.88
N ALA A 62 -23.49 -7.87 -1.16
CA ALA A 62 -22.14 -8.42 -1.31
C ALA A 62 -21.65 -9.02 0.02
N GLN A 63 -21.93 -8.35 1.14
CA GLN A 63 -21.63 -8.87 2.48
C GLN A 63 -22.36 -10.17 2.76
N ARG A 64 -23.65 -10.27 2.44
CA ARG A 64 -24.42 -11.51 2.60
C ARG A 64 -23.85 -12.63 1.75
N GLN A 65 -23.51 -12.37 0.48
CA GLN A 65 -22.89 -13.37 -0.39
C GLN A 65 -21.59 -13.92 0.18
N ILE A 66 -20.71 -13.06 0.71
CA ILE A 66 -19.45 -13.52 1.31
C ILE A 66 -19.69 -14.34 2.59
N GLN A 67 -20.67 -13.95 3.40
CA GLN A 67 -21.07 -14.73 4.58
C GLN A 67 -21.60 -16.11 4.18
N ASP A 68 -22.42 -16.19 3.13
CA ASP A 68 -22.96 -17.44 2.61
C ASP A 68 -21.83 -18.35 2.09
N TYR A 69 -20.89 -17.80 1.32
CA TYR A 69 -19.71 -18.55 0.86
C TYR A 69 -18.87 -19.06 2.03
N MET A 70 -18.61 -18.22 3.03
CA MET A 70 -17.85 -18.62 4.22
C MET A 70 -18.58 -19.71 5.01
N HIS A 71 -19.91 -19.64 5.12
CA HIS A 71 -20.72 -20.66 5.77
C HIS A 71 -20.62 -22.01 5.03
N VAL A 72 -20.82 -22.02 3.71
CA VAL A 72 -20.75 -23.24 2.90
C VAL A 72 -19.35 -23.85 2.93
N LEU A 73 -18.30 -23.03 2.81
CA LEU A 73 -16.92 -23.49 2.87
C LEU A 73 -16.61 -24.17 4.22
N ASN A 74 -17.07 -23.57 5.33
CA ASN A 74 -16.93 -24.14 6.67
C ASN A 74 -17.68 -25.47 6.82
N GLN A 75 -18.88 -25.60 6.24
CA GLN A 75 -19.61 -26.87 6.25
C GLN A 75 -18.89 -27.95 5.45
N GLN A 76 -18.41 -27.62 4.25
CA GLN A 76 -17.68 -28.56 3.39
C GLN A 76 -16.43 -29.10 4.09
N MET A 77 -15.67 -28.22 4.75
CA MET A 77 -14.49 -28.64 5.53
C MET A 77 -14.87 -29.63 6.65
N LYS A 78 -15.92 -29.32 7.43
CA LYS A 78 -16.39 -30.22 8.50
C LYS A 78 -16.86 -31.57 7.97
N TYR A 79 -17.54 -31.61 6.82
CA TYR A 79 -17.94 -32.87 6.21
C TYR A 79 -16.75 -33.68 5.73
N VAL A 80 -15.77 -33.05 5.10
CA VAL A 80 -14.55 -33.72 4.65
C VAL A 80 -13.76 -34.28 5.84
N GLU A 81 -13.61 -33.53 6.92
CA GLU A 81 -12.99 -34.01 8.17
C GLU A 81 -13.78 -35.20 8.75
N PHE A 82 -15.10 -35.08 8.91
CA PHE A 82 -15.95 -36.16 9.44
C PHE A 82 -15.88 -37.45 8.62
N PHE A 83 -15.98 -37.36 7.29
CA PHE A 83 -15.92 -38.55 6.44
C PHE A 83 -14.54 -39.18 6.40
N SER A 84 -13.47 -38.38 6.54
CA SER A 84 -12.11 -38.88 6.71
C SER A 84 -11.96 -39.68 8.01
N GLU A 85 -12.50 -39.15 9.12
CA GLU A 85 -12.46 -39.80 10.43
C GLU A 85 -13.30 -41.08 10.50
N VAL A 86 -14.56 -41.05 10.03
CA VAL A 86 -15.49 -42.18 10.13
C VAL A 86 -15.22 -43.25 9.06
N GLY A 87 -14.85 -42.82 7.85
CA GLY A 87 -14.62 -43.72 6.72
C GLY A 87 -13.20 -44.26 6.64
N GLY A 88 -12.25 -43.74 7.45
CA GLY A 88 -10.84 -44.07 7.36
C GLY A 88 -10.17 -43.64 6.04
N ALA A 89 -10.83 -42.76 5.28
CA ALA A 89 -10.30 -42.22 4.03
C ALA A 89 -9.32 -41.09 4.34
N ALA A 90 -8.23 -40.98 3.57
CA ALA A 90 -7.34 -39.83 3.67
C ALA A 90 -8.06 -38.54 3.23
N LEU A 91 -7.68 -37.42 3.85
CA LEU A 91 -8.10 -36.09 3.38
C LEU A 91 -7.66 -35.90 1.91
N PRO A 92 -8.37 -35.05 1.14
CA PRO A 92 -7.90 -34.64 -0.17
C PRO A 92 -6.47 -34.08 -0.09
N THR A 93 -5.70 -34.24 -1.15
CA THR A 93 -4.36 -33.63 -1.25
C THR A 93 -4.48 -32.14 -1.55
N HIS A 94 -3.43 -31.36 -1.25
CA HIS A 94 -3.41 -29.92 -1.56
C HIS A 94 -3.47 -29.63 -3.07
N GLU A 95 -3.14 -30.61 -3.92
CA GLU A 95 -3.11 -30.50 -5.38
C GLU A 95 -4.46 -30.03 -5.96
N ILE A 96 -5.58 -30.35 -5.30
CA ILE A 96 -6.90 -29.90 -5.77
C ILE A 96 -7.12 -28.38 -5.61
N LEU A 97 -6.33 -27.73 -4.74
CA LEU A 97 -6.38 -26.29 -4.50
C LEU A 97 -5.16 -25.55 -5.08
N SER A 98 -4.06 -26.25 -5.32
CA SER A 98 -2.76 -25.61 -5.61
C SER A 98 -2.78 -24.74 -6.87
N SER A 99 -3.45 -25.17 -7.95
CA SER A 99 -3.57 -24.37 -9.18
C SER A 99 -4.32 -23.07 -8.92
N ALA A 100 -5.51 -23.16 -8.30
CA ALA A 100 -6.35 -22.00 -8.03
C ALA A 100 -5.67 -21.02 -7.07
N LEU A 101 -5.02 -21.51 -6.01
CA LEU A 101 -4.30 -20.66 -5.06
C LEU A 101 -3.07 -20.01 -5.69
N THR A 102 -2.38 -20.72 -6.59
CA THR A 102 -1.25 -20.15 -7.36
C THR A 102 -1.72 -19.06 -8.32
N GLU A 103 -2.81 -19.30 -9.05
CA GLU A 103 -3.42 -18.29 -9.93
C GLU A 103 -3.86 -17.05 -9.15
N CYS A 104 -4.52 -17.23 -8.00
CA CYS A 104 -4.88 -16.13 -7.10
C CYS A 104 -3.64 -15.32 -6.68
N ARG A 105 -2.58 -16.01 -6.25
CA ARG A 105 -1.31 -15.37 -5.86
C ARG A 105 -0.75 -14.54 -7.02
N GLU A 106 -0.60 -15.13 -8.19
CA GLU A 106 -0.03 -14.45 -9.37
C GLU A 106 -0.85 -13.23 -9.79
N MET A 107 -2.18 -13.37 -9.83
CA MET A 107 -3.08 -12.25 -10.14
C MET A 107 -2.97 -11.13 -9.10
N LEU A 108 -2.91 -11.46 -7.82
CA LEU A 108 -2.76 -10.47 -6.75
C LEU A 108 -1.41 -9.76 -6.81
N HIS A 109 -0.32 -10.48 -7.07
CA HIS A 109 1.00 -9.88 -7.27
C HIS A 109 1.01 -8.93 -8.48
N ALA A 110 0.45 -9.37 -9.62
CA ALA A 110 0.39 -8.56 -10.83
C ALA A 110 -0.48 -7.31 -10.64
N ASN A 111 -1.67 -7.46 -10.05
CA ASN A 111 -2.58 -6.36 -9.79
C ASN A 111 -1.97 -5.36 -8.80
N PHE A 112 -1.41 -5.84 -7.67
CA PHE A 112 -0.75 -4.97 -6.71
C PHE A 112 0.40 -4.19 -7.35
N ALA A 113 1.28 -4.85 -8.12
CA ALA A 113 2.38 -4.20 -8.80
C ALA A 113 1.91 -3.16 -9.83
N TYR A 114 0.80 -3.42 -10.51
CA TYR A 114 0.17 -2.46 -11.40
C TYR A 114 -0.36 -1.24 -10.62
N GLN A 115 -1.13 -1.46 -9.57
CA GLN A 115 -1.73 -0.39 -8.76
C GLN A 115 -0.67 0.53 -8.14
N VAL A 116 0.42 -0.03 -7.61
CA VAL A 116 1.54 0.76 -7.08
C VAL A 116 2.16 1.65 -8.17
N LYS A 117 2.35 1.14 -9.39
CA LYS A 117 2.90 1.92 -10.51
C LYS A 117 1.96 3.03 -10.97
N THR A 118 0.66 2.85 -10.80
CA THR A 118 -0.37 3.84 -11.20
C THR A 118 -0.76 4.79 -10.08
N VAL A 119 -0.18 4.69 -8.87
CA VAL A 119 -0.40 5.67 -7.79
C VAL A 119 -0.08 7.07 -8.28
N GLU A 120 -1.02 7.98 -8.16
CA GLU A 120 -0.80 9.42 -8.35
C GLU A 120 -0.54 10.06 -7.00
N LEU A 121 0.56 10.83 -6.91
CA LEU A 121 0.91 11.55 -5.70
C LEU A 121 0.16 12.87 -5.69
N GLU A 122 -0.73 13.04 -4.72
CA GLU A 122 -1.47 14.28 -4.54
C GLU A 122 -0.54 15.36 -3.97
N PRO A 123 -0.47 16.56 -4.56
CA PRO A 123 0.32 17.66 -4.00
C PRO A 123 -0.32 18.23 -2.72
N GLY A 124 0.51 18.72 -1.79
CA GLY A 124 0.04 19.43 -0.60
C GLY A 124 -0.51 18.54 0.52
N ARG A 125 -0.27 17.23 0.46
CA ARG A 125 -0.56 16.29 1.55
C ARG A 125 0.48 16.41 2.66
N GLU A 126 0.22 15.80 3.80
CA GLU A 126 1.17 15.75 4.93
C GLU A 126 2.31 14.75 4.70
N VAL A 127 3.39 14.85 5.48
CA VAL A 127 4.57 13.97 5.37
C VAL A 127 4.19 12.48 5.46
N ALA A 128 3.29 12.11 6.39
CA ALA A 128 2.83 10.73 6.57
C ALA A 128 2.17 10.12 5.32
N TYR A 129 1.52 10.94 4.49
CA TYR A 129 0.97 10.48 3.21
C TYR A 129 2.08 10.06 2.25
N TYR A 130 3.14 10.88 2.15
CA TYR A 130 4.26 10.61 1.24
C TYR A 130 5.16 9.48 1.77
N GLU A 131 5.34 9.35 3.08
CA GLU A 131 6.02 8.19 3.69
C GLU A 131 5.31 6.89 3.32
N LYS A 132 3.99 6.83 3.50
CA LYS A 132 3.19 5.65 3.10
C LYS A 132 3.27 5.39 1.60
N ALA A 133 3.31 6.44 0.77
CA ALA A 133 3.52 6.28 -0.66
C ALA A 133 4.89 5.67 -0.99
N VAL A 134 5.94 6.11 -0.29
CA VAL A 134 7.30 5.57 -0.41
C VAL A 134 7.32 4.09 -0.05
N ASP A 135 6.68 3.67 1.05
CA ASP A 135 6.59 2.26 1.46
C ASP A 135 6.00 1.36 0.37
N TYR A 136 5.00 1.87 -0.37
CA TYR A 136 4.45 1.15 -1.51
C TYR A 136 5.39 1.14 -2.70
N LEU A 137 5.92 2.30 -3.09
CA LEU A 137 6.76 2.45 -4.28
C LEU A 137 8.10 1.72 -4.15
N GLN A 138 8.61 1.52 -2.94
CA GLN A 138 9.82 0.72 -2.68
C GLN A 138 9.63 -0.77 -3.00
N GLN A 139 8.39 -1.26 -3.10
CA GLN A 139 8.09 -2.64 -3.49
C GLN A 139 8.20 -2.89 -5.01
N CYS A 140 8.54 -1.85 -5.80
CA CYS A 140 8.81 -1.97 -7.24
C CYS A 140 10.13 -1.29 -7.64
N PRO A 141 11.27 -1.69 -7.04
CA PRO A 141 12.55 -0.97 -7.15
C PRO A 141 13.10 -0.93 -8.59
N ASP A 142 12.77 -1.91 -9.42
CA ASP A 142 13.26 -1.98 -10.81
C ASP A 142 12.45 -1.12 -11.78
N SER A 143 11.29 -0.61 -11.37
CA SER A 143 10.42 0.17 -12.24
C SER A 143 10.86 1.63 -12.29
N GLN A 144 11.21 2.11 -13.49
CA GLN A 144 11.53 3.53 -13.70
C GLN A 144 10.38 4.46 -13.30
N VAL A 145 9.13 4.02 -13.50
CA VAL A 145 7.93 4.76 -13.05
C VAL A 145 7.93 4.89 -11.52
N CYS A 146 8.21 3.80 -10.80
CA CYS A 146 8.29 3.85 -9.34
C CYS A 146 9.46 4.71 -8.85
N LYS A 147 10.64 4.63 -9.48
CA LYS A 147 11.78 5.52 -9.16
C LYS A 147 11.42 6.99 -9.33
N THR A 148 10.76 7.33 -10.43
CA THR A 148 10.31 8.71 -10.70
C THR A 148 9.35 9.19 -9.61
N LYS A 149 8.38 8.34 -9.21
CA LYS A 149 7.43 8.67 -8.14
C LYS A 149 8.09 8.73 -6.75
N LEU A 150 9.07 7.87 -6.46
CA LEU A 150 9.87 7.95 -5.23
C LEU A 150 10.59 9.29 -5.15
N ALA A 151 11.22 9.71 -6.25
CA ALA A 151 11.88 11.01 -6.31
C ALA A 151 10.89 12.16 -6.04
N GLN A 152 9.71 12.12 -6.65
CA GLN A 152 8.64 13.10 -6.43
C GLN A 152 8.15 13.12 -4.97
N ALA A 153 7.91 11.95 -4.37
CA ALA A 153 7.49 11.87 -2.96
C ALA A 153 8.53 12.50 -2.04
N HIS A 154 9.81 12.21 -2.25
CA HIS A 154 10.90 12.85 -1.51
C HIS A 154 10.99 14.36 -1.75
N VAL A 155 10.77 14.84 -2.96
CA VAL A 155 10.69 16.29 -3.23
C VAL A 155 9.54 16.95 -2.47
N HIS A 156 8.38 16.29 -2.38
CA HIS A 156 7.25 16.81 -1.59
C HIS A 156 7.58 16.83 -0.10
N MET A 157 8.17 15.78 0.46
CA MET A 157 8.60 15.75 1.86
C MET A 157 9.66 16.81 2.16
N ALA A 158 10.63 17.03 1.28
CA ALA A 158 11.62 18.10 1.42
C ALA A 158 10.98 19.48 1.47
N LYS A 159 9.98 19.74 0.61
CA LYS A 159 9.22 21.00 0.59
C LYS A 159 8.39 21.21 1.86
N LEU A 160 8.02 20.13 2.56
CA LEU A 160 7.25 20.18 3.81
C LEU A 160 8.12 20.25 5.07
N ALA A 161 9.42 20.01 4.96
CA ALA A 161 10.37 20.06 6.07
C ALA A 161 10.50 21.48 6.69
N ASN A 162 9.91 22.51 6.08
CA ASN A 162 9.89 23.89 6.58
C ASN A 162 11.31 24.38 6.95
N ASP A 163 11.49 24.85 8.20
CA ASP A 163 12.75 25.36 8.73
C ASP A 163 13.77 24.24 9.08
N ASP A 164 13.37 22.97 9.01
CA ASP A 164 14.29 21.84 9.18
C ASP A 164 15.11 21.62 7.91
N THR A 165 16.18 22.41 7.83
CA THR A 165 17.14 22.38 6.72
C THR A 165 17.78 21.01 6.57
N THR A 166 18.02 20.29 7.67
CA THR A 166 18.64 18.97 7.64
C THR A 166 17.70 17.95 7.01
N ALA A 167 16.45 17.88 7.46
CA ALA A 167 15.44 16.99 6.88
C ALA A 167 15.16 17.33 5.41
N ALA A 168 15.13 18.62 5.04
CA ALA A 168 14.98 19.05 3.65
C ALA A 168 16.12 18.53 2.77
N ILE A 169 17.38 18.67 3.23
CA ILE A 169 18.57 18.18 2.51
C ILE A 169 18.51 16.65 2.36
N GLU A 170 18.20 15.91 3.42
CA GLU A 170 18.12 14.45 3.37
C GLU A 170 17.12 13.97 2.32
N HIS A 171 15.93 14.56 2.29
CA HIS A 171 14.92 14.20 1.30
C HIS A 171 15.30 14.64 -0.13
N TYR A 172 15.88 15.82 -0.32
CA TYR A 172 16.37 16.21 -1.65
C TYR A 172 17.51 15.31 -2.16
N VAL A 173 18.41 14.88 -1.27
CA VAL A 173 19.46 13.91 -1.59
C VAL A 173 18.87 12.54 -1.93
N ALA A 174 17.84 12.09 -1.21
CA ALA A 174 17.11 10.87 -1.54
C ALA A 174 16.46 10.98 -2.94
N ALA A 175 15.85 12.12 -3.27
CA ALA A 175 15.22 12.33 -4.56
C ALA A 175 16.19 12.18 -5.75
N ILE A 176 17.38 12.79 -5.68
CA ILE A 176 18.42 12.64 -6.72
C ILE A 176 19.01 11.23 -6.78
N GLY A 177 18.92 10.46 -5.68
CA GLY A 177 19.26 9.05 -5.67
C GLY A 177 18.38 8.22 -6.60
N TYR A 178 17.11 8.61 -6.76
CA TYR A 178 16.14 7.97 -7.64
C TYR A 178 16.07 8.59 -9.04
N ASP A 179 16.15 9.92 -9.14
CA ASP A 179 16.10 10.64 -10.41
C ASP A 179 17.11 11.82 -10.43
N LYS A 180 18.19 11.62 -11.20
CA LYS A 180 19.27 12.60 -11.36
C LYS A 180 18.95 13.76 -12.31
N THR A 181 17.77 13.76 -12.95
CA THR A 181 17.39 14.78 -13.94
C THR A 181 16.61 15.94 -13.33
N LEU A 182 16.33 15.89 -12.02
CA LEU A 182 15.55 16.89 -11.30
C LEU A 182 16.33 18.18 -11.06
N ALA A 183 16.33 19.07 -12.06
CA ALA A 183 17.01 20.36 -11.99
C ALA A 183 16.56 21.22 -10.78
N GLU A 184 15.26 21.23 -10.45
CA GLU A 184 14.74 21.98 -9.30
C GLU A 184 15.38 21.52 -7.97
N VAL A 185 15.76 20.25 -7.85
CA VAL A 185 16.33 19.69 -6.63
C VAL A 185 17.77 20.17 -6.43
N TYR A 186 18.57 20.23 -7.50
CA TYR A 186 19.92 20.78 -7.44
C TYR A 186 19.92 22.27 -7.06
N GLU A 187 18.98 23.04 -7.62
CA GLU A 187 18.82 24.45 -7.26
C GLU A 187 18.49 24.61 -5.76
N LYS A 188 17.54 23.82 -5.25
CA LYS A 188 17.12 23.86 -3.85
C LYS A 188 18.23 23.42 -2.89
N LEU A 189 18.96 22.35 -3.21
CA LEU A 189 20.14 21.95 -2.42
C LEU A 189 21.20 23.05 -2.38
N GLY A 190 21.47 23.70 -3.51
CA GLY A 190 22.42 24.82 -3.56
C GLY A 190 22.01 25.98 -2.65
N GLN A 191 20.73 26.36 -2.66
CA GLN A 191 20.16 27.39 -1.78
C GLN A 191 20.29 26.98 -0.29
N LEU A 192 19.93 25.75 0.06
CA LEU A 192 19.99 25.25 1.44
C LEU A 192 21.44 25.18 1.97
N PHE A 193 22.40 24.76 1.16
CA PHE A 193 23.81 24.75 1.56
C PHE A 193 24.38 26.16 1.73
N GLN A 194 23.94 27.13 0.92
CA GLN A 194 24.31 28.53 1.11
C GLN A 194 23.74 29.09 2.42
N GLN A 195 22.45 28.85 2.69
CA GLN A 195 21.79 29.29 3.93
C GLN A 195 22.39 28.64 5.19
N GLY A 196 22.65 27.33 5.16
CA GLY A 196 23.32 26.62 6.25
C GLY A 196 24.78 27.06 6.46
N GLY A 197 25.42 27.57 5.40
CA GLY A 197 26.74 28.22 5.46
C GLY A 197 26.68 29.68 5.92
N GLU A 198 25.57 30.38 5.71
CA GLU A 198 25.38 31.80 6.06
C GLU A 198 25.10 32.00 7.56
N TYR A 199 24.51 31.04 8.27
CA TYR A 199 24.46 31.07 9.75
C TYR A 199 25.85 30.89 10.42
N SER A 200 26.85 30.36 9.71
CA SER A 200 28.24 30.33 10.21
C SER A 200 29.00 31.65 9.96
N LYS A 201 28.46 32.53 9.10
CA LYS A 201 29.06 33.82 8.75
C LYS A 201 28.55 34.99 9.58
N GLU A 202 27.39 34.86 10.22
CA GLU A 202 26.85 35.93 11.08
C GLU A 202 27.50 35.98 12.47
N ALA A 203 28.23 34.93 12.90
CA ALA A 203 29.08 34.97 14.09
C ALA A 203 30.54 35.42 13.81
N SER A 204 30.96 35.56 12.55
CA SER A 204 32.36 35.88 12.19
C SER A 204 32.55 37.19 11.41
N ILE A 205 31.48 37.82 10.89
CA ILE A 205 31.60 39.10 10.17
C ILE A 205 31.24 40.33 11.03
N ALA A 206 30.73 40.15 12.27
CA ALA A 206 30.53 41.24 13.23
C ALA A 206 31.77 41.54 14.12
N LYS A 207 32.95 40.98 13.81
CA LYS A 207 34.19 41.22 14.58
C LYS A 207 35.40 41.65 13.75
N GLN A 208 35.21 42.10 12.52
CA GLN A 208 36.32 42.59 11.69
C GLN A 208 35.92 43.61 10.62
N CYS A 209 35.09 44.60 10.99
CA CYS A 209 35.17 45.96 10.44
C CYS A 209 35.07 46.94 11.60
#